data_AF-A0A6I6GTB0-F1
#
_entry.id   AF-A0A6I6GTB0-F1
#
_cell.length_a   1.000
_cell.length_b   1.000
_cell.length_c   1.000
_cell.angle_alpha   90.00
_cell.angle_beta   90.00
_cell.angle_gamma   90.00
#
_symmetry.space_group_name_H-M   'P 1'
#
loop_
_entity.id
_entity.type
_entity.pdbx_description
1 polymer ?
#
loop_
_entity_poly.entity_id
_entity_poly.type
_entity_poly.pdbx_seq_one_letter_code
_entity_poly.pdbx_strand_id
1 'polypeptide(L)'
;MAFTAANAIDASLYPYIQLQQTTFDSDNATPYPLDYWRVIFAPAPEGAMMTGDYFQFTADPVTGLFKDTLLTNIDTLRFGVAFKNISTGAYADSLVARIHLEDSLGNKIQLLQQQLKPLAAGDSVHLYFERPLDTIVGAWKLYASINADGEQTEISLDNNFVYIPFYAKYASVVPVNARVFEGVGNWSDSARWTPYGLPQCHEKVYIRGNCLVDIANAVSDSLFVEKTGRLEFASANAMLNVGCSPDGGGKLATVKGTLIVSDGLFHINGGLLFADSSSFYQFGGRIVLDPNNGDSATSMRFGNQYDALNREPLAVLSFGGLSADTSAYKPYVQGIIEAIGGSIEIIDPPMYDSMFTFFFSNVDVNNIVFDSAHQLVLGSSNVAITDSSRMNQFLIQLDENGGDGYVAFGKLIIKANAVPGRKVVLRGPNGLFLRIRGELRLEDGAVLELKDGLELKLQYE
;
A
#
# COMPACT_ATOMS: atom_id res chain seq x y z
N MET A 1 -69.73 15.75 31.34
CA MET A 1 -70.05 14.31 31.40
C MET A 1 -68.77 13.56 31.00
N ALA A 2 -68.09 12.88 31.93
CA ALA A 2 -66.86 12.15 31.62
C ALA A 2 -67.23 10.76 31.09
N PHE A 3 -67.06 10.52 29.79
CA PHE A 3 -67.20 9.18 29.23
C PHE A 3 -65.89 8.44 29.51
N THR A 4 -65.89 7.58 30.52
CA THR A 4 -64.73 6.73 30.84
C THR A 4 -65.02 5.35 30.26
N ALA A 5 -64.56 5.11 29.03
CA ALA A 5 -64.59 3.77 28.45
C ALA A 5 -63.43 2.95 29.03
N ALA A 6 -63.54 2.57 30.30
CA ALA A 6 -62.62 1.60 30.87
C ALA A 6 -62.87 0.25 30.16
N ASN A 7 -61.91 -0.17 29.31
CA ASN A 7 -61.75 -1.51 28.72
C ASN A 7 -62.42 -1.83 27.36
N ALA A 8 -62.71 -0.89 26.46
CA ALA A 8 -63.53 -1.20 25.28
C ALA A 8 -62.80 -1.48 23.95
N ILE A 9 -61.50 -1.19 23.80
CA ILE A 9 -60.82 -1.27 22.49
C ILE A 9 -59.49 -1.99 22.64
N ASP A 10 -59.38 -3.16 21.99
CA ASP A 10 -58.14 -3.93 21.89
C ASP A 10 -57.23 -3.28 20.83
N ALA A 11 -56.07 -2.78 21.27
CA ALA A 11 -55.10 -2.14 20.39
C ALA A 11 -54.51 -3.10 19.34
N SER A 12 -54.56 -4.42 19.58
CA SER A 12 -54.15 -5.42 18.57
C SER A 12 -55.15 -5.55 17.42
N LEU A 13 -56.42 -5.23 17.66
CA LEU A 13 -57.48 -5.25 16.66
C LEU A 13 -57.69 -3.88 16.00
N TYR A 14 -57.46 -2.79 16.77
CA TYR A 14 -57.68 -1.42 16.33
C TYR A 14 -56.46 -0.54 16.67
N PRO A 15 -55.35 -0.63 15.90
CA PRO A 15 -54.11 0.10 16.17
C PRO A 15 -54.21 1.60 15.92
N TYR A 16 -55.24 2.05 15.20
CA TYR A 16 -55.52 3.46 14.94
C TYR A 16 -56.94 3.80 15.37
N ILE A 17 -57.09 4.89 16.13
CA ILE A 17 -58.38 5.37 16.60
C ILE A 17 -58.62 6.75 16.02
N GLN A 18 -59.73 6.91 15.30
CA GLN A 18 -60.23 8.21 14.89
C GLN A 18 -61.34 8.64 15.85
N LEU A 19 -61.18 9.84 16.39
CA LEU A 19 -62.15 10.45 17.28
C LEU A 19 -63.12 11.32 16.44
N GLN A 20 -64.41 10.99 16.46
CA GLN A 20 -65.46 11.76 15.80
C GLN A 20 -66.52 12.20 16.81
N GLN A 21 -66.81 13.51 16.86
CA GLN A 21 -67.82 14.11 17.73
C GLN A 21 -68.89 14.75 16.85
N THR A 22 -70.14 14.41 17.13
CA THR A 22 -71.31 15.07 16.54
C THR A 22 -72.01 15.84 17.64
N THR A 23 -72.15 17.15 17.50
CA THR A 23 -72.88 18.02 18.43
C THR A 23 -74.19 18.48 17.81
N PHE A 24 -75.26 18.53 18.61
CA PHE A 24 -76.57 19.02 18.19
C PHE A 24 -77.17 19.87 19.32
N ASP A 25 -77.59 21.09 18.99
CA ASP A 25 -78.32 22.01 19.88
C ASP A 25 -79.57 22.47 19.13
N SER A 26 -80.74 21.97 19.54
CA SER A 26 -82.02 22.27 18.88
C SER A 26 -82.60 23.62 19.24
N ASP A 27 -82.11 24.26 20.31
CA ASP A 27 -82.80 25.39 20.93
C ASP A 27 -82.07 26.71 20.65
N ASN A 28 -80.73 26.73 20.80
CA ASN A 28 -79.93 27.94 20.60
C ASN A 28 -78.91 27.84 19.45
N ALA A 29 -78.80 26.68 18.79
CA ALA A 29 -77.82 26.40 17.74
C ALA A 29 -76.36 26.74 18.13
N THR A 30 -76.04 26.66 19.42
CA THR A 30 -74.71 26.92 19.99
C THR A 30 -74.03 25.58 20.33
N PRO A 31 -72.97 25.18 19.62
CA PRO A 31 -72.24 23.96 19.96
C PRO A 31 -71.68 24.04 21.39
N TYR A 32 -71.81 22.96 22.15
CA TYR A 32 -71.22 22.87 23.49
C TYR A 32 -69.69 22.99 23.42
N PRO A 33 -69.04 23.88 24.18
CA PRO A 33 -67.59 23.98 24.17
C PRO A 33 -66.98 22.75 24.84
N LEU A 34 -66.14 22.01 24.10
CA LEU A 34 -65.40 20.87 24.64
C LEU A 34 -64.11 21.37 25.29
N ASP A 35 -64.00 21.21 26.62
CA ASP A 35 -62.79 21.64 27.34
C ASP A 35 -61.56 20.78 27.03
N TYR A 36 -61.74 19.46 26.92
CA TYR A 36 -60.67 18.53 26.55
C TYR A 36 -61.21 17.24 25.93
N TRP A 37 -60.52 16.77 24.90
CA TRP A 37 -60.62 15.40 24.41
C TRP A 37 -59.31 14.68 24.73
N ARG A 38 -59.36 13.64 25.56
CA ARG A 38 -58.15 12.88 25.94
C ARG A 38 -58.36 11.40 25.70
N VAL A 39 -57.36 10.75 25.11
CA VAL A 39 -57.25 9.29 25.04
C VAL A 39 -56.25 8.87 26.10
N ILE A 40 -56.66 8.00 27.01
CA ILE A 40 -55.75 7.37 27.98
C ILE A 40 -55.43 5.98 27.44
N PHE A 41 -54.16 5.72 27.15
CA PHE A 41 -53.69 4.45 26.62
C PHE A 41 -52.35 4.07 27.26
N ALA A 42 -51.98 2.79 27.15
CA ALA A 42 -50.63 2.33 27.48
C ALA A 42 -49.77 2.50 26.22
N PRO A 43 -48.79 3.41 26.19
CA PRO A 43 -47.94 3.60 25.02
C PRO A 43 -47.04 2.37 24.80
N ALA A 44 -46.75 2.08 23.53
CA ALA A 44 -45.65 1.19 23.17
C ALA A 44 -44.32 1.72 23.76
N PRO A 45 -43.34 0.85 24.05
CA PRO A 45 -42.02 1.32 24.42
C PRO A 45 -41.42 2.17 23.29
N GLU A 46 -40.49 3.07 23.63
CA GLU A 46 -39.80 3.91 22.65
C GLU A 46 -38.33 3.97 23.02
N GLY A 47 -37.49 3.59 22.07
CA GLY A 47 -36.05 3.58 22.20
C GLY A 47 -35.44 4.81 21.54
N ALA A 48 -34.24 5.16 21.95
CA ALA A 48 -33.46 6.16 21.24
C ALA A 48 -31.97 5.91 21.40
N MET A 49 -31.22 6.12 20.33
CA MET A 49 -29.77 6.23 20.37
C MET A 49 -29.36 7.52 21.10
N MET A 50 -28.71 7.37 22.25
CA MET A 50 -28.33 8.45 23.15
C MET A 50 -26.83 8.73 23.11
N THR A 51 -26.36 9.44 22.08
CA THR A 51 -24.94 9.81 21.93
C THR A 51 -24.44 10.73 23.05
N GLY A 52 -25.35 11.47 23.71
CA GLY A 52 -25.02 12.29 24.89
C GLY A 52 -24.77 11.48 26.16
N ASP A 53 -25.35 10.28 26.29
CA ASP A 53 -25.19 9.41 27.46
C ASP A 53 -23.92 8.56 27.32
N TYR A 54 -23.71 7.97 26.14
CA TYR A 54 -22.49 7.28 25.78
C TYR A 54 -22.28 7.36 24.27
N PHE A 55 -21.11 7.82 23.86
CA PHE A 55 -20.68 7.76 22.47
C PHE A 55 -19.17 7.56 22.41
N GLN A 56 -18.77 6.63 21.57
CA GLN A 56 -17.37 6.38 21.26
C GLN A 56 -17.24 6.15 19.77
N PHE A 57 -16.23 6.77 19.18
CA PHE A 57 -15.70 6.41 17.88
C PHE A 57 -14.18 6.41 17.98
N THR A 58 -13.50 5.77 17.03
CA THR A 58 -12.04 5.73 16.98
C THR A 58 -11.46 7.14 17.08
N ALA A 59 -10.58 7.33 18.07
CA ALA A 59 -9.97 8.61 18.37
C ALA A 59 -8.45 8.56 18.14
N ASP A 60 -7.87 9.72 17.86
CA ASP A 60 -6.43 9.90 17.79
C ASP A 60 -5.85 9.84 19.22
N PRO A 61 -4.83 9.01 19.47
CA PRO A 61 -4.31 8.80 20.82
C PRO A 61 -3.59 10.02 21.41
N VAL A 62 -3.20 11.00 20.58
CA VAL A 62 -2.50 12.22 21.01
C VAL A 62 -3.50 13.34 21.30
N THR A 63 -4.46 13.56 20.40
CA THR A 63 -5.42 14.67 20.52
C THR A 63 -6.70 14.30 21.27
N GLY A 64 -7.01 13.00 21.36
CA GLY A 64 -8.27 12.49 21.90
C GLY A 64 -9.50 12.79 21.02
N LEU A 65 -9.31 13.40 19.85
CA LEU A 65 -10.38 13.73 18.91
C LEU A 65 -10.72 12.56 17.99
N PHE A 66 -11.95 12.50 17.53
CA PHE A 66 -12.37 11.49 16.55
C PHE A 66 -11.59 11.63 15.25
N LYS A 67 -11.14 10.49 14.71
CA LYS A 67 -10.43 10.46 13.44
C LYS A 67 -11.45 10.43 12.30
N ASP A 68 -11.37 11.38 11.39
CA ASP A 68 -12.08 11.33 10.11
C ASP A 68 -11.48 10.28 9.16
N THR A 69 -10.20 9.95 9.36
CA THR A 69 -9.41 9.03 8.54
C THR A 69 -8.77 7.95 9.41
N LEU A 70 -9.11 6.70 9.14
CA LEU A 70 -8.56 5.51 9.79
C LEU A 70 -7.49 4.85 8.92
N LEU A 71 -6.41 4.43 9.59
CA LEU A 71 -5.27 3.76 9.02
C LEU A 71 -5.45 2.25 9.14
N THR A 72 -5.76 1.56 8.04
CA THR A 72 -6.27 0.18 8.07
C THR A 72 -5.29 -0.85 8.65
N ASN A 73 -3.99 -0.61 8.55
CA ASN A 73 -2.94 -1.46 9.11
C ASN A 73 -2.46 -1.07 10.52
N ILE A 74 -3.06 -0.06 11.16
CA ILE A 74 -2.64 0.44 12.48
C ILE A 74 -3.82 0.66 13.40
N ASP A 75 -4.84 1.37 12.92
CA ASP A 75 -5.98 1.78 13.71
C ASP A 75 -6.93 0.60 13.91
N THR A 76 -7.53 0.53 15.09
CA THR A 76 -8.65 -0.35 15.40
C THR A 76 -9.92 0.47 15.32
N LEU A 77 -10.91 0.01 14.53
CA LEU A 77 -12.23 0.63 14.51
C LEU A 77 -12.92 0.33 15.82
N ARG A 78 -13.22 1.39 16.59
CA ARG A 78 -14.00 1.33 17.82
C ARG A 78 -15.27 2.13 17.64
N PHE A 79 -16.38 1.60 18.10
CA PHE A 79 -17.62 2.34 18.19
C PHE A 79 -18.44 1.88 19.39
N GLY A 80 -19.06 2.85 20.06
CA GLY A 80 -20.02 2.59 21.10
C GLY A 80 -21.09 3.67 21.17
N VAL A 81 -22.30 3.27 21.56
CA VAL A 81 -23.42 4.19 21.76
C VAL A 81 -24.37 3.64 22.83
N ALA A 82 -24.96 4.52 23.65
CA ALA A 82 -26.06 4.12 24.54
C ALA A 82 -27.36 4.04 23.76
N PHE A 83 -28.18 3.05 24.08
CA PHE A 83 -29.58 2.97 23.67
C PHE A 83 -30.45 2.99 24.91
N LYS A 84 -31.42 3.90 24.95
CA LYS A 84 -32.23 4.16 26.12
C LYS A 84 -33.71 4.02 25.79
N ASN A 85 -34.44 3.36 26.67
CA ASN A 85 -35.89 3.41 26.65
C ASN A 85 -36.34 4.75 27.23
N ILE A 86 -36.80 5.66 26.37
CA ILE A 86 -37.23 7.02 26.74
C ILE A 86 -38.73 7.11 27.06
N SER A 87 -39.44 6.00 26.95
CA SER A 87 -40.88 5.91 27.24
C SER A 87 -41.18 5.48 28.68
N THR A 88 -42.47 5.46 29.01
CA THR A 88 -42.99 4.83 30.23
C THR A 88 -43.32 3.35 30.06
N GLY A 89 -43.34 2.84 28.82
CA GLY A 89 -43.54 1.42 28.51
C GLY A 89 -42.23 0.64 28.64
N ALA A 90 -42.29 -0.67 28.85
CA ALA A 90 -41.10 -1.53 28.90
C ALA A 90 -41.03 -2.42 27.65
N TYR A 91 -39.81 -2.70 27.20
CA TYR A 91 -39.58 -3.77 26.22
C TYR A 91 -39.71 -5.12 26.94
N ALA A 92 -40.61 -5.97 26.45
CA ALA A 92 -40.90 -7.26 27.07
C ALA A 92 -39.88 -8.34 26.68
N ASP A 93 -39.23 -8.19 25.52
CA ASP A 93 -38.26 -9.14 24.98
C ASP A 93 -36.95 -8.44 24.56
N SER A 94 -35.96 -9.23 24.13
CA SER A 94 -34.66 -8.77 23.68
C SER A 94 -34.74 -7.89 22.43
N LEU A 95 -33.81 -6.94 22.32
CA LEU A 95 -33.65 -6.08 21.15
C LEU A 95 -32.48 -6.56 20.29
N VAL A 96 -32.58 -6.47 18.97
CA VAL A 96 -31.49 -6.86 18.06
C VAL A 96 -30.64 -5.64 17.69
N ALA A 97 -29.34 -5.68 17.98
CA ALA A 97 -28.38 -4.68 17.50
C ALA A 97 -27.61 -5.18 16.29
N ARG A 98 -27.42 -4.32 15.28
CA ARG A 98 -26.65 -4.60 14.07
C ARG A 98 -25.66 -3.47 13.80
N ILE A 99 -24.45 -3.85 13.38
CA ILE A 99 -23.45 -2.91 12.87
C ILE A 99 -22.87 -3.43 11.57
N HIS A 100 -22.85 -2.59 10.55
CA HIS A 100 -22.21 -2.87 9.27
C HIS A 100 -21.48 -1.65 8.72
N LEU A 101 -20.55 -1.89 7.80
CA LEU A 101 -19.94 -0.87 6.97
C LEU A 101 -20.62 -0.84 5.60
N GLU A 102 -20.71 0.33 4.99
CA GLU A 102 -21.21 0.53 3.63
C GLU A 102 -20.24 1.43 2.84
N ASP A 103 -19.86 1.03 1.62
CA ASP A 103 -19.02 1.86 0.74
C ASP A 103 -19.86 2.80 -0.16
N SER A 104 -19.20 3.58 -1.01
CA SER A 104 -19.88 4.47 -1.96
C SER A 104 -20.67 3.75 -3.06
N LEU A 105 -20.45 2.45 -3.26
CA LEU A 105 -21.15 1.61 -4.24
C LEU A 105 -22.32 0.85 -3.60
N GLY A 106 -22.52 0.98 -2.28
CA GLY A 106 -23.56 0.30 -1.52
C GLY A 106 -23.19 -1.11 -1.06
N ASN A 107 -21.93 -1.54 -1.20
CA ASN A 107 -21.48 -2.84 -0.71
C ASN A 107 -21.42 -2.83 0.82
N LYS A 108 -21.93 -3.90 1.45
CA LYS A 108 -22.06 -4.00 2.90
C LYS A 108 -21.14 -5.06 3.51
N ILE A 109 -20.49 -4.71 4.62
CA ILE A 109 -19.71 -5.64 5.45
C ILE A 109 -20.33 -5.69 6.84
N GLN A 110 -20.96 -6.81 7.20
CA GLN A 110 -21.51 -6.99 8.54
C GLN A 110 -20.38 -7.15 9.56
N LEU A 111 -20.37 -6.31 10.60
CA LEU A 111 -19.37 -6.34 11.66
C LEU A 111 -19.88 -6.98 12.96
N LEU A 112 -21.13 -6.71 13.33
CA LEU A 112 -21.75 -7.19 14.56
C LEU A 112 -23.24 -7.46 14.35
N GLN A 113 -23.75 -8.55 14.93
CA GLN A 113 -25.16 -8.75 15.19
C GLN A 113 -25.30 -9.41 16.57
N GLN A 114 -26.02 -8.76 17.50
CA GLN A 114 -26.17 -9.27 18.85
C GLN A 114 -27.56 -9.01 19.43
N GLN A 115 -27.99 -9.89 20.33
CA GLN A 115 -29.19 -9.69 21.14
C GLN A 115 -28.82 -8.86 22.38
N LEU A 116 -29.61 -7.85 22.68
CA LEU A 116 -29.53 -7.01 23.86
C LEU A 116 -30.62 -7.40 24.86
N LYS A 117 -30.39 -7.14 26.14
CA LYS A 117 -31.41 -7.36 27.18
C LYS A 117 -32.69 -6.57 26.88
N PRO A 118 -33.87 -7.05 27.32
CA PRO A 118 -35.05 -6.21 27.43
C PRO A 118 -34.75 -4.98 28.29
N LEU A 119 -35.39 -3.84 28.01
CA LEU A 119 -35.19 -2.58 28.71
C LEU A 119 -36.47 -2.13 29.43
N ALA A 120 -36.38 -1.98 30.75
CA ALA A 120 -37.41 -1.32 31.54
C ALA A 120 -37.52 0.17 31.16
N ALA A 121 -38.63 0.80 31.54
CA ALA A 121 -38.83 2.23 31.33
C ALA A 121 -37.68 3.05 31.97
N GLY A 122 -37.03 3.92 31.17
CA GLY A 122 -35.89 4.72 31.59
C GLY A 122 -34.54 4.01 31.64
N ASP A 123 -34.48 2.68 31.49
CA ASP A 123 -33.23 1.90 31.47
C ASP A 123 -32.48 2.09 30.14
N SER A 124 -31.19 1.75 30.15
CA SER A 124 -30.32 1.83 28.98
C SER A 124 -29.38 0.63 28.86
N VAL A 125 -28.81 0.47 27.66
CA VAL A 125 -27.77 -0.50 27.34
C VAL A 125 -26.72 0.15 26.45
N HIS A 126 -25.46 -0.23 26.64
CA HIS A 126 -24.38 0.20 25.76
C HIS A 126 -24.17 -0.84 24.67
N LEU A 127 -24.30 -0.42 23.42
CA LEU A 127 -23.78 -1.13 22.27
C LEU A 127 -22.31 -0.73 22.13
N TYR A 128 -21.40 -1.69 22.12
CA TYR A 128 -19.97 -1.45 21.91
C TYR A 128 -19.37 -2.54 21.07
N PHE A 129 -18.46 -2.17 20.17
CA PHE A 129 -17.56 -3.11 19.53
C PHE A 129 -16.21 -2.46 19.20
N GLU A 130 -15.21 -3.32 19.06
CA GLU A 130 -13.94 -2.96 18.45
C GLU A 130 -13.46 -4.07 17.52
N ARG A 131 -12.93 -3.71 16.36
CA ARG A 131 -12.27 -4.63 15.43
C ARG A 131 -11.12 -3.97 14.69
N PRO A 132 -9.99 -4.67 14.46
CA PRO A 132 -8.99 -4.26 13.48
C PRO A 132 -9.62 -4.03 12.10
N LEU A 133 -9.10 -3.06 11.36
CA LEU A 133 -9.59 -2.69 10.04
C LEU A 133 -8.83 -3.41 8.94
N ASP A 134 -9.14 -4.67 8.73
CA ASP A 134 -8.42 -5.45 7.74
C ASP A 134 -9.05 -5.19 6.35
N THR A 135 -8.24 -4.80 5.36
CA THR A 135 -8.57 -4.84 3.91
C THR A 135 -9.54 -3.80 3.31
N ILE A 136 -10.02 -2.79 4.04
CA ILE A 136 -10.85 -1.71 3.44
C ILE A 136 -10.04 -0.47 3.04
N VAL A 137 -10.40 0.19 1.95
CA VAL A 137 -9.82 1.49 1.52
C VAL A 137 -10.91 2.38 0.92
N GLY A 138 -10.73 3.70 0.97
CA GLY A 138 -11.66 4.67 0.39
C GLY A 138 -12.68 5.22 1.40
N ALA A 139 -13.79 5.75 0.89
CA ALA A 139 -14.84 6.34 1.72
C ALA A 139 -15.83 5.25 2.19
N TRP A 140 -16.05 5.19 3.49
CA TRP A 140 -16.95 4.23 4.13
C TRP A 140 -17.89 4.92 5.11
N LYS A 141 -19.01 4.28 5.39
CA LYS A 141 -19.94 4.65 6.45
C LYS A 141 -20.10 3.49 7.41
N LEU A 142 -19.98 3.75 8.70
CA LEU A 142 -20.42 2.83 9.74
C LEU A 142 -21.91 3.07 9.99
N TYR A 143 -22.72 2.02 9.91
CA TYR A 143 -24.13 2.03 10.27
C TYR A 143 -24.34 1.16 11.49
N ALA A 144 -24.92 1.72 12.54
CA ALA A 144 -25.33 1.02 13.75
C ALA A 144 -26.83 1.20 13.95
N SER A 145 -27.55 0.12 14.22
CA SER A 145 -28.99 0.17 14.49
C SER A 145 -29.41 -0.84 15.55
N ILE A 146 -30.50 -0.54 16.25
CA ILE A 146 -31.12 -1.42 17.25
C ILE A 146 -32.60 -1.55 16.91
N ASN A 147 -33.16 -2.75 16.90
CA ASN A 147 -34.57 -2.99 16.57
C ASN A 147 -35.00 -2.43 15.19
N ALA A 148 -34.07 -2.39 14.24
CA ALA A 148 -34.29 -1.73 12.95
C ALA A 148 -35.38 -2.38 12.09
N ASP A 149 -35.65 -3.67 12.30
CA ASP A 149 -36.66 -4.41 11.54
C ASP A 149 -38.01 -4.46 12.31
N GLY A 150 -38.12 -3.74 13.43
CA GLY A 150 -39.32 -3.70 14.26
C GLY A 150 -39.61 -5.03 14.96
N GLU A 151 -38.57 -5.78 15.32
CA GLU A 151 -38.69 -7.05 16.06
C GLU A 151 -39.40 -6.88 17.40
N GLN A 152 -39.29 -5.70 18.01
CA GLN A 152 -40.11 -5.21 19.11
C GLN A 152 -40.95 -4.01 18.65
N THR A 153 -42.18 -3.89 19.17
CA THR A 153 -43.06 -2.76 18.86
C THR A 153 -42.52 -1.47 19.45
N GLU A 154 -42.41 -0.43 18.63
CA GLU A 154 -42.04 0.94 19.04
C GLU A 154 -42.99 1.99 18.44
N ILE A 155 -42.98 3.21 18.96
CA ILE A 155 -43.75 4.33 18.40
C ILE A 155 -43.09 4.79 17.09
N SER A 156 -41.75 4.86 17.06
CA SER A 156 -40.96 5.09 15.85
C SER A 156 -39.69 4.25 15.84
N LEU A 157 -39.10 4.08 14.65
CA LEU A 157 -37.77 3.50 14.46
C LEU A 157 -36.75 4.54 13.96
N ASP A 158 -37.16 5.80 13.81
CA ASP A 158 -36.32 6.85 13.21
C ASP A 158 -35.15 7.28 14.11
N ASN A 159 -35.24 7.01 15.40
CA ASN A 159 -34.23 7.28 16.43
C ASN A 159 -33.41 6.04 16.81
N ASN A 160 -33.59 4.95 16.07
CA ASN A 160 -32.99 3.65 16.36
C ASN A 160 -31.72 3.36 15.55
N PHE A 161 -31.15 4.36 14.89
CA PHE A 161 -29.93 4.22 14.12
C PHE A 161 -28.99 5.43 14.24
N VAL A 162 -27.72 5.16 14.00
CA VAL A 162 -26.64 6.15 13.85
C VAL A 162 -25.81 5.75 12.65
N TYR A 163 -25.34 6.74 11.88
CA TYR A 163 -24.33 6.51 10.87
C TYR A 163 -23.17 7.50 11.00
N ILE A 164 -21.95 7.04 10.73
CA ILE A 164 -20.71 7.83 10.84
C ILE A 164 -19.90 7.63 9.56
N PRO A 165 -19.68 8.67 8.75
CA PRO A 165 -18.75 8.61 7.63
C PRO A 165 -17.30 8.66 8.11
N PHE A 166 -16.43 7.88 7.48
CA PHE A 166 -14.98 7.96 7.67
C PHE A 166 -14.25 7.56 6.39
N TYR A 167 -12.99 7.94 6.28
CA TYR A 167 -12.10 7.53 5.20
C TYR A 167 -11.14 6.46 5.70
N ALA A 168 -10.91 5.41 4.92
CA ALA A 168 -9.96 4.36 5.21
C ALA A 168 -8.77 4.45 4.26
N LYS A 169 -7.55 4.45 4.78
CA LYS A 169 -6.33 4.41 3.97
C LYS A 169 -5.27 3.51 4.60
N TYR A 170 -4.39 2.97 3.78
CA TYR A 170 -3.21 2.29 4.30
C TYR A 170 -2.20 3.32 4.80
N ALA A 171 -1.64 3.13 6.00
CA ALA A 171 -0.54 3.96 6.47
C ALA A 171 0.79 3.50 5.91
N SER A 172 1.54 4.45 5.32
CA SER A 172 2.99 4.32 5.20
C SER A 172 3.61 4.70 6.54
N VAL A 173 3.76 3.73 7.45
CA VAL A 173 4.55 3.93 8.67
C VAL A 173 6.01 3.96 8.28
N VAL A 174 6.66 5.09 8.55
CA VAL A 174 8.10 5.21 8.43
C VAL A 174 8.70 4.57 9.70
N PRO A 175 9.54 3.53 9.61
CA PRO A 175 10.08 2.81 10.77
C PRO A 175 10.83 3.72 11.76
N VAL A 176 10.97 3.29 13.03
CA VAL A 176 11.64 4.09 14.10
C VAL A 176 13.11 4.39 13.78
N ASN A 177 13.76 3.59 12.93
CA ASN A 177 15.11 3.80 12.43
C ASN A 177 15.12 4.44 11.03
N ALA A 178 14.13 5.26 10.71
CA ALA A 178 14.04 5.87 9.40
C ALA A 178 14.50 7.33 9.38
N ARG A 179 15.22 7.67 8.33
CA ARG A 179 15.64 9.03 8.03
C ARG A 179 14.91 9.52 6.80
N VAL A 180 14.18 10.62 6.92
CA VAL A 180 13.39 11.19 5.82
C VAL A 180 14.02 12.50 5.36
N PHE A 181 14.32 12.59 4.06
CA PHE A 181 14.79 13.82 3.42
C PHE A 181 13.65 14.45 2.63
N GLU A 182 13.08 15.52 3.19
CA GLU A 182 12.03 16.32 2.56
C GLU A 182 12.60 17.66 2.06
N GLY A 183 12.08 18.18 0.93
CA GLY A 183 12.54 19.42 0.30
C GLY A 183 13.81 19.28 -0.56
N VAL A 184 14.35 20.41 -1.02
CA VAL A 184 15.56 20.45 -1.87
C VAL A 184 16.81 20.66 -1.01
N GLY A 185 17.93 19.99 -1.32
CA GLY A 185 19.21 20.26 -0.66
C GLY A 185 20.37 19.34 -1.06
N ASN A 186 21.59 19.81 -0.83
CA ASN A 186 22.82 19.01 -0.95
C ASN A 186 23.14 18.36 0.40
N TRP A 187 23.48 17.08 0.41
CA TRP A 187 23.91 16.34 1.60
C TRP A 187 25.17 16.91 2.26
N SER A 188 26.02 17.63 1.54
CA SER A 188 27.16 18.36 2.16
C SER A 188 26.74 19.56 3.02
N ASP A 189 25.49 20.05 2.92
CA ASP A 189 24.97 21.14 3.74
C ASP A 189 24.49 20.62 5.11
N SER A 190 25.40 20.58 6.08
CA SER A 190 25.10 20.15 7.45
C SER A 190 24.03 20.98 8.15
N ALA A 191 23.88 22.26 7.82
CA ALA A 191 22.87 23.14 8.43
C ALA A 191 21.46 22.76 7.96
N ARG A 192 21.32 22.40 6.69
CA ARG A 192 20.04 21.98 6.09
C ARG A 192 19.47 20.71 6.72
N TRP A 193 20.34 19.82 7.19
CA TRP A 193 19.97 18.50 7.73
C TRP A 193 20.02 18.43 9.26
N THR A 194 20.27 19.54 9.95
CA THR A 194 20.25 19.64 11.42
C THR A 194 18.83 19.44 11.97
N PRO A 195 18.64 18.81 13.15
CA PRO A 195 19.66 18.26 14.05
C PRO A 195 20.12 16.83 13.70
N TYR A 196 19.44 16.17 12.77
CA TYR A 196 19.62 14.74 12.58
C TYR A 196 20.84 14.39 11.71
N GLY A 197 21.28 15.27 10.82
CA GLY A 197 22.43 15.10 9.95
C GLY A 197 22.23 14.11 8.79
N LEU A 198 23.33 13.52 8.36
CA LEU A 198 23.39 12.57 7.25
C LEU A 198 22.91 11.16 7.63
N PRO A 199 22.56 10.33 6.63
CA PRO A 199 22.25 8.92 6.85
C PRO A 199 23.36 8.18 7.59
N GLN A 200 22.95 7.29 8.50
CA GLN A 200 23.81 6.37 9.23
C GLN A 200 23.51 4.93 8.81
N CYS A 201 24.47 4.04 9.06
CA CYS A 201 24.41 2.64 8.64
C CYS A 201 23.08 1.94 9.01
N HIS A 202 22.56 2.11 10.22
CA HIS A 202 21.40 1.34 10.71
C HIS A 202 20.05 1.91 10.23
N GLU A 203 20.07 2.92 9.36
CA GLU A 203 18.90 3.72 9.04
C GLU A 203 18.33 3.40 7.66
N LYS A 204 17.00 3.32 7.61
CA LYS A 204 16.24 3.27 6.37
C LYS A 204 16.04 4.69 5.86
N VAL A 205 16.57 5.00 4.68
CA VAL A 205 16.51 6.35 4.13
C VAL A 205 15.33 6.47 3.17
N TYR A 206 14.51 7.52 3.36
CA TYR A 206 13.40 7.88 2.50
C TYR A 206 13.65 9.26 1.87
N ILE A 207 13.79 9.32 0.55
CA ILE A 207 13.96 10.55 -0.21
C ILE A 207 12.58 10.96 -0.73
N ARG A 208 12.02 12.05 -0.21
CA ARG A 208 10.72 12.59 -0.63
C ARG A 208 10.83 13.92 -1.36
N GLY A 209 11.94 14.63 -1.19
CA GLY A 209 12.30 15.84 -1.94
C GLY A 209 13.47 15.62 -2.91
N ASN A 210 14.13 16.70 -3.32
CA ASN A 210 15.23 16.67 -4.28
C ASN A 210 16.58 16.75 -3.57
N CYS A 211 17.26 15.62 -3.46
CA CYS A 211 18.52 15.49 -2.77
C CYS A 211 19.68 15.34 -3.77
N LEU A 212 20.70 16.16 -3.58
CA LEU A 212 22.01 16.01 -4.22
C LEU A 212 22.97 15.32 -3.25
N VAL A 213 23.56 14.20 -3.67
CA VAL A 213 24.67 13.53 -3.00
C VAL A 213 25.96 14.14 -3.53
N ASP A 214 26.70 14.82 -2.67
CA ASP A 214 28.01 15.42 -2.98
C ASP A 214 28.92 15.32 -1.74
N ILE A 215 28.94 14.11 -1.17
CA ILE A 215 29.76 13.80 -0.01
C ILE A 215 30.34 12.41 -0.16
N ALA A 216 31.58 12.25 0.31
CA ALA A 216 32.23 10.96 0.39
C ALA A 216 31.67 10.13 1.56
N ASN A 217 31.48 8.83 1.33
CA ASN A 217 31.14 7.84 2.35
C ASN A 217 29.76 8.00 3.03
N ALA A 218 28.74 8.50 2.32
CA ALA A 218 27.38 8.38 2.84
C ALA A 218 26.99 6.90 2.95
N VAL A 219 26.25 6.53 4.01
CA VAL A 219 25.88 5.14 4.29
C VAL A 219 24.43 5.03 4.72
N SER A 220 23.74 3.97 4.32
CA SER A 220 22.41 3.63 4.84
C SER A 220 22.21 2.12 4.95
N ASP A 221 21.19 1.69 5.69
CA ASP A 221 20.78 0.28 5.73
C ASP A 221 20.00 -0.06 4.45
N SER A 222 19.01 0.77 4.15
CA SER A 222 18.11 0.66 2.99
C SER A 222 17.86 2.05 2.41
N LEU A 223 17.43 2.13 1.15
CA LEU A 223 17.13 3.39 0.48
C LEU A 223 15.80 3.29 -0.30
N PHE A 224 14.95 4.29 -0.12
CA PHE A 224 13.68 4.45 -0.80
C PHE A 224 13.61 5.86 -1.40
N VAL A 225 13.67 5.99 -2.73
CA VAL A 225 13.34 7.23 -3.41
C VAL A 225 11.84 7.21 -3.69
N GLU A 226 11.06 7.95 -2.91
CA GLU A 226 9.61 7.97 -3.03
C GLU A 226 9.16 8.66 -4.33
N LYS A 227 7.88 8.51 -4.69
CA LYS A 227 7.32 8.93 -5.98
C LYS A 227 7.64 10.39 -6.39
N THR A 228 7.73 11.30 -5.41
CA THR A 228 8.07 12.72 -5.63
C THR A 228 9.55 13.04 -5.39
N GLY A 229 10.32 12.05 -4.91
CA GLY A 229 11.72 12.22 -4.55
C GLY A 229 12.62 12.16 -5.77
N ARG A 230 13.73 12.91 -5.70
CA ARG A 230 14.84 12.85 -6.66
C ARG A 230 16.13 12.66 -5.89
N LEU A 231 16.92 11.67 -6.27
CA LEU A 231 18.27 11.45 -5.76
C LEU A 231 19.27 11.63 -6.90
N GLU A 232 20.27 12.49 -6.71
CA GLU A 232 21.23 12.85 -7.74
C GLU A 232 22.67 12.69 -7.25
N PHE A 233 23.51 12.07 -8.08
CA PHE A 233 24.96 11.97 -7.89
C PHE A 233 25.63 12.76 -9.02
N ALA A 234 26.25 13.90 -8.69
CA ALA A 234 26.76 14.83 -9.71
C ALA A 234 28.24 15.22 -9.57
N SER A 235 28.98 14.56 -8.69
CA SER A 235 30.41 14.79 -8.53
C SER A 235 31.17 13.49 -8.25
N ALA A 236 32.47 13.46 -8.56
CA ALA A 236 33.34 12.34 -8.23
C ALA A 236 33.44 12.06 -6.71
N ASN A 237 33.10 13.05 -5.88
CA ASN A 237 33.06 12.89 -4.42
C ASN A 237 31.76 12.23 -3.94
N ALA A 238 30.70 12.22 -4.75
CA ALA A 238 29.42 11.66 -4.40
C ALA A 238 29.53 10.15 -4.22
N MET A 239 29.46 9.66 -2.98
CA MET A 239 29.45 8.23 -2.69
C MET A 239 28.36 7.89 -1.69
N LEU A 240 27.48 6.95 -2.06
CA LEU A 240 26.49 6.35 -1.16
C LEU A 240 26.63 4.82 -1.18
N ASN A 241 26.85 4.23 -0.01
CA ASN A 241 26.86 2.79 0.21
C ASN A 241 25.57 2.36 0.94
N VAL A 242 24.70 1.64 0.25
CA VAL A 242 23.50 1.03 0.85
C VAL A 242 23.87 -0.37 1.35
N GLY A 243 23.56 -0.64 2.62
CA GLY A 243 23.93 -1.86 3.37
C GLY A 243 25.14 -1.73 4.29
N CYS A 244 25.67 -0.52 4.46
CA CYS A 244 26.80 -0.14 5.32
C CYS A 244 28.15 -0.81 5.09
N SER A 245 28.19 -2.14 5.17
CA SER A 245 29.38 -2.96 5.06
C SER A 245 29.36 -3.65 3.71
N PRO A 246 30.52 -3.87 3.06
CA PRO A 246 30.62 -4.71 1.87
C PRO A 246 30.19 -6.17 2.13
N ASP A 247 30.17 -6.62 3.38
CA ASP A 247 30.07 -8.05 3.71
C ASP A 247 28.66 -8.54 4.10
N GLY A 248 27.63 -7.70 3.97
CA GLY A 248 26.23 -8.02 4.31
C GLY A 248 25.28 -7.95 3.13
N GLY A 249 25.27 -8.99 2.28
CA GLY A 249 24.30 -9.14 1.19
C GLY A 249 22.85 -9.06 1.66
N GLY A 250 21.94 -8.60 0.79
CA GLY A 250 20.49 -8.66 1.03
C GLY A 250 19.77 -7.32 1.24
N LYS A 251 20.35 -6.19 0.84
CA LYS A 251 19.67 -4.87 0.91
C LYS A 251 19.05 -4.46 -0.42
N LEU A 252 17.88 -3.83 -0.35
CA LEU A 252 17.18 -3.32 -1.52
C LEU A 252 17.17 -1.79 -1.50
N ALA A 253 17.70 -1.19 -2.55
CA ALA A 253 17.39 0.19 -2.90
C ALA A 253 16.15 0.20 -3.82
N THR A 254 15.13 0.97 -3.48
CA THR A 254 13.90 1.10 -4.28
C THR A 254 13.73 2.52 -4.77
N VAL A 255 13.52 2.70 -6.06
CA VAL A 255 13.29 3.99 -6.71
C VAL A 255 11.88 4.01 -7.29
N LYS A 256 11.02 4.85 -6.72
CA LYS A 256 9.67 5.17 -7.21
C LYS A 256 9.60 6.56 -7.86
N GLY A 257 10.56 7.43 -7.54
CA GLY A 257 10.71 8.77 -8.10
C GLY A 257 11.80 8.82 -9.17
N THR A 258 12.78 9.70 -9.02
CA THR A 258 13.87 9.91 -10.00
C THR A 258 15.24 9.60 -9.41
N LEU A 259 16.05 8.81 -10.11
CA LEU A 259 17.48 8.64 -9.84
C LEU A 259 18.30 9.21 -11.00
N ILE A 260 19.29 10.05 -10.67
CA ILE A 260 20.24 10.62 -11.63
C ILE A 260 21.66 10.32 -11.18
N VAL A 261 22.48 9.76 -12.07
CA VAL A 261 23.89 9.49 -11.84
C VAL A 261 24.71 10.08 -12.99
N SER A 262 25.25 11.28 -12.78
CA SER A 262 26.14 11.94 -13.74
C SER A 262 27.62 11.77 -13.38
N ASP A 263 27.95 11.56 -12.11
CA ASP A 263 29.29 11.21 -11.64
C ASP A 263 29.21 10.48 -10.27
N GLY A 264 30.35 10.06 -9.71
CA GLY A 264 30.43 9.44 -8.38
C GLY A 264 30.14 7.94 -8.36
N LEU A 265 29.88 7.40 -7.16
CA LEU A 265 29.65 5.98 -6.91
C LEU A 265 28.37 5.75 -6.10
N PHE A 266 27.43 5.02 -6.69
CA PHE A 266 26.28 4.49 -5.98
C PHE A 266 26.46 2.97 -5.80
N HIS A 267 26.80 2.56 -4.59
CA HIS A 267 27.10 1.16 -4.27
C HIS A 267 26.00 0.58 -3.40
N ILE A 268 25.52 -0.62 -3.74
CA ILE A 268 24.45 -1.31 -3.03
C ILE A 268 24.89 -2.74 -2.75
N ASN A 269 24.95 -3.10 -1.47
CA ASN A 269 25.14 -4.49 -1.04
C ASN A 269 23.83 -5.28 -1.14
N GLY A 270 23.42 -5.55 -2.38
CA GLY A 270 22.15 -6.16 -2.70
C GLY A 270 21.67 -5.78 -4.08
N GLY A 271 20.43 -5.31 -4.17
CA GLY A 271 19.75 -5.04 -5.44
C GLY A 271 19.16 -3.63 -5.54
N LEU A 272 18.79 -3.28 -6.77
CA LEU A 272 18.17 -2.02 -7.15
C LEU A 272 16.87 -2.28 -7.92
N LEU A 273 15.77 -1.76 -7.39
CA LEU A 273 14.45 -1.86 -7.99
C LEU A 273 13.96 -0.48 -8.41
N PHE A 274 13.57 -0.34 -9.66
CA PHE A 274 12.82 0.78 -10.20
C PHE A 274 11.34 0.39 -10.30
N ALA A 275 10.49 1.05 -9.52
CA ALA A 275 9.05 0.83 -9.51
C ALA A 275 8.38 1.51 -10.73
N ASP A 276 7.10 1.22 -10.94
CA ASP A 276 6.33 1.78 -12.04
C ASP A 276 6.35 3.32 -12.04
N SER A 277 6.52 3.91 -13.22
CA SER A 277 6.64 5.36 -13.44
C SER A 277 7.86 6.05 -12.82
N SER A 278 8.85 5.29 -12.33
CA SER A 278 10.13 5.88 -11.91
C SER A 278 11.01 6.26 -13.11
N SER A 279 11.85 7.29 -12.95
CA SER A 279 12.78 7.72 -13.98
C SER A 279 14.23 7.48 -13.56
N PHE A 280 15.04 6.97 -14.48
CA PHE A 280 16.46 6.71 -14.30
C PHE A 280 17.27 7.40 -15.39
N TYR A 281 18.24 8.22 -14.98
CA TYR A 281 19.18 8.86 -15.87
C TYR A 281 20.61 8.56 -15.44
N GLN A 282 21.43 8.01 -16.34
CA GLN A 282 22.85 7.81 -16.14
C GLN A 282 23.64 8.46 -17.26
N PHE A 283 24.40 9.50 -16.91
CA PHE A 283 25.27 10.23 -17.84
C PHE A 283 26.75 9.93 -17.58
N GLY A 284 27.06 9.32 -16.44
CA GLY A 284 28.41 9.02 -15.98
C GLY A 284 28.38 8.22 -14.68
N GLY A 285 29.43 8.34 -13.88
CA GLY A 285 29.54 7.67 -12.59
C GLY A 285 29.46 6.14 -12.67
N ARG A 286 29.41 5.51 -11.50
CA ARG A 286 29.36 4.06 -11.34
C ARG A 286 28.21 3.66 -10.42
N ILE A 287 27.39 2.71 -10.87
CA ILE A 287 26.45 1.99 -10.02
C ILE A 287 27.02 0.59 -9.83
N VAL A 288 27.17 0.16 -8.58
CA VAL A 288 27.73 -1.15 -8.24
C VAL A 288 26.73 -1.90 -7.39
N LEU A 289 26.35 -3.09 -7.83
CA LEU A 289 25.46 -4.01 -7.13
C LEU A 289 26.27 -5.23 -6.72
N ASP A 290 26.30 -5.49 -5.42
CA ASP A 290 26.93 -6.68 -4.86
C ASP A 290 25.90 -7.51 -4.09
N PRO A 291 25.18 -8.41 -4.76
CA PRO A 291 24.12 -9.14 -4.09
C PRO A 291 24.62 -10.31 -3.23
N ASN A 292 25.89 -10.73 -3.30
CA ASN A 292 26.39 -11.95 -2.64
C ASN A 292 27.76 -11.74 -1.95
N ASN A 293 27.99 -12.38 -0.80
CA ASN A 293 29.19 -12.19 0.03
C ASN A 293 30.09 -13.44 0.15
N GLY A 294 30.04 -14.35 -0.83
CA GLY A 294 31.10 -15.34 -1.04
C GLY A 294 31.02 -16.70 -0.33
N ASP A 295 30.21 -16.91 0.72
CA ASP A 295 30.21 -18.23 1.44
C ASP A 295 28.83 -18.82 1.78
N SER A 296 27.73 -18.09 1.58
CA SER A 296 26.37 -18.62 1.70
C SER A 296 25.39 -17.72 0.95
N ALA A 297 24.41 -18.36 0.29
CA ALA A 297 23.34 -17.73 -0.48
C ALA A 297 22.38 -16.87 0.36
N THR A 298 22.92 -15.81 0.95
CA THR A 298 22.18 -14.64 1.42
C THR A 298 21.93 -13.65 0.30
N SER A 299 22.26 -14.04 -0.96
CA SER A 299 21.80 -13.40 -2.19
C SER A 299 20.35 -12.97 -2.03
N MET A 300 20.10 -11.68 -2.22
CA MET A 300 18.78 -11.04 -2.20
C MET A 300 17.68 -11.99 -2.66
N ARG A 301 17.01 -12.67 -1.71
CA ARG A 301 15.74 -13.34 -1.99
C ARG A 301 14.70 -12.24 -2.06
N PHE A 302 14.26 -11.89 -3.26
CA PHE A 302 12.93 -11.31 -3.39
C PHE A 302 11.91 -12.33 -2.83
N GLY A 303 10.80 -11.86 -2.27
CA GLY A 303 9.76 -12.76 -1.78
C GLY A 303 10.06 -13.44 -0.43
N ASN A 304 10.21 -12.64 0.62
CA ASN A 304 9.70 -13.03 1.94
C ASN A 304 8.55 -12.08 2.33
N GLN A 305 7.50 -12.06 1.50
CA GLN A 305 6.13 -12.03 1.99
C GLN A 305 5.35 -13.08 1.20
N TYR A 306 5.01 -14.17 1.88
CA TYR A 306 3.91 -15.02 1.48
C TYR A 306 2.64 -14.16 1.53
N ASP A 307 2.18 -13.68 0.38
CA ASP A 307 0.76 -13.69 0.08
C ASP A 307 0.55 -14.77 -0.98
N ALA A 308 -0.36 -15.70 -0.73
CA ALA A 308 -0.44 -17.02 -1.36
C ALA A 308 -0.89 -17.01 -2.84
N LEU A 309 -0.83 -15.86 -3.53
CA LEU A 309 -1.36 -15.67 -4.88
C LEU A 309 -0.45 -14.94 -5.88
N ASN A 310 0.67 -14.32 -5.47
CA ASN A 310 1.51 -13.51 -6.38
C ASN A 310 2.95 -14.06 -6.50
N ARG A 311 3.27 -14.61 -7.69
CA ARG A 311 4.60 -15.12 -8.03
C ARG A 311 5.47 -14.00 -8.60
N GLU A 312 6.39 -13.46 -7.81
CA GLU A 312 7.34 -12.41 -8.21
C GLU A 312 8.64 -12.97 -8.81
N PRO A 313 9.20 -12.40 -9.91
CA PRO A 313 10.55 -12.72 -10.37
C PRO A 313 11.61 -12.08 -9.46
N LEU A 314 12.62 -12.85 -9.11
CA LEU A 314 13.66 -12.48 -8.16
C LEU A 314 14.85 -11.83 -8.90
N ALA A 315 14.93 -10.49 -9.02
CA ALA A 315 15.94 -9.80 -9.85
C ALA A 315 16.87 -8.86 -9.09
N VAL A 316 18.20 -8.94 -9.29
CA VAL A 316 19.16 -8.01 -8.63
C VAL A 316 18.96 -6.56 -9.11
N LEU A 317 18.79 -6.37 -10.41
CA LEU A 317 18.41 -5.10 -11.02
C LEU A 317 17.10 -5.28 -11.77
N SER A 318 16.07 -4.53 -11.37
CA SER A 318 14.74 -4.63 -11.99
C SER A 318 14.22 -3.26 -12.39
N PHE A 319 13.65 -3.18 -13.59
CA PHE A 319 12.84 -2.07 -14.05
C PHE A 319 11.39 -2.53 -14.23
N GLY A 320 10.50 -1.91 -13.46
CA GLY A 320 9.10 -2.30 -13.32
C GLY A 320 8.85 -3.10 -12.04
N GLY A 321 7.70 -2.86 -11.42
CA GLY A 321 7.14 -3.70 -10.37
C GLY A 321 5.98 -4.54 -10.92
N LEU A 322 5.68 -5.67 -10.27
CA LEU A 322 4.40 -6.34 -10.52
C LEU A 322 3.31 -5.63 -9.68
N SER A 323 2.36 -5.01 -10.37
CA SER A 323 1.08 -4.62 -9.76
C SER A 323 0.42 -5.87 -9.17
N ALA A 324 -0.09 -5.77 -7.94
CA ALA A 324 -0.90 -6.82 -7.30
C ALA A 324 -2.27 -7.04 -7.99
N ASP A 325 -2.62 -6.20 -8.95
CA ASP A 325 -3.86 -6.30 -9.73
C ASP A 325 -3.66 -7.18 -10.96
N THR A 326 -4.16 -8.42 -10.89
CA THR A 326 -4.14 -9.41 -11.97
C THR A 326 -5.19 -9.16 -13.05
N SER A 327 -6.04 -8.14 -12.92
CA SER A 327 -7.23 -7.94 -13.75
C SER A 327 -7.16 -6.76 -14.73
N ALA A 328 -6.12 -5.93 -14.66
CA ALA A 328 -5.94 -4.76 -15.53
C ALA A 328 -4.73 -4.91 -16.45
N TYR A 329 -4.86 -4.38 -17.68
CA TYR A 329 -3.78 -4.14 -18.63
C TYR A 329 -2.52 -3.67 -17.91
N LYS A 330 -1.43 -4.45 -17.98
CA LYS A 330 -0.20 -4.21 -17.20
C LYS A 330 0.33 -2.82 -17.55
N PRO A 331 0.32 -1.83 -16.62
CA PRO A 331 0.84 -0.53 -16.94
C PRO A 331 2.33 -0.68 -17.19
N TYR A 332 2.79 -0.22 -18.35
CA TYR A 332 4.21 -0.23 -18.64
C TYR A 332 4.96 0.61 -17.59
N VAL A 333 6.27 0.38 -17.40
CA VAL A 333 7.11 1.44 -16.82
C VAL A 333 6.99 2.66 -17.72
N GLN A 334 6.16 3.62 -17.31
CA GLN A 334 5.92 4.86 -18.04
C GLN A 334 7.03 5.90 -17.85
N GLY A 335 7.97 5.64 -16.95
CA GLY A 335 9.11 6.52 -16.75
C GLY A 335 10.21 6.31 -17.78
N ILE A 336 11.19 7.21 -17.78
CA ILE A 336 12.29 7.23 -18.75
C ILE A 336 13.50 6.50 -18.17
N ILE A 337 14.10 5.59 -18.95
CA ILE A 337 15.35 4.90 -18.65
C ILE A 337 16.37 5.36 -19.70
N GLU A 338 17.25 6.27 -19.31
CA GLU A 338 18.24 6.84 -20.22
C GLU A 338 19.64 6.72 -19.61
N ALA A 339 20.49 5.96 -20.26
CA ALA A 339 21.83 5.62 -19.83
C ALA A 339 22.80 5.88 -20.99
N ILE A 340 23.31 7.10 -21.08
CA ILE A 340 24.16 7.57 -22.19
C ILE A 340 25.64 7.72 -21.80
N GLY A 341 26.04 7.10 -20.69
CA GLY A 341 27.39 7.13 -20.16
C GLY A 341 27.47 6.51 -18.77
N GLY A 342 28.68 6.26 -18.28
CA GLY A 342 28.90 5.61 -16.98
C GLY A 342 28.82 4.08 -17.05
N SER A 343 28.73 3.45 -15.88
CA SER A 343 28.66 1.98 -15.79
C SER A 343 27.68 1.48 -14.72
N ILE A 344 27.06 0.33 -15.00
CA ILE A 344 26.39 -0.52 -14.02
C ILE A 344 27.19 -1.82 -13.91
N GLU A 345 27.67 -2.14 -12.72
CA GLU A 345 28.48 -3.33 -12.44
C GLU A 345 27.74 -4.23 -11.44
N ILE A 346 27.59 -5.51 -11.78
CA ILE A 346 27.02 -6.52 -10.88
C ILE A 346 28.12 -7.52 -10.52
N ILE A 347 28.64 -7.43 -9.29
CA ILE A 347 29.88 -8.07 -8.86
C ILE A 347 29.72 -9.59 -8.75
N ASP A 348 28.85 -10.06 -7.86
CA ASP A 348 28.64 -11.48 -7.60
C ASP A 348 27.15 -11.87 -7.73
N PRO A 349 26.63 -12.01 -8.96
CA PRO A 349 25.22 -12.24 -9.20
C PRO A 349 24.74 -13.62 -8.74
N PRO A 350 23.42 -13.78 -8.45
CA PRO A 350 22.85 -15.01 -7.90
C PRO A 350 22.98 -16.20 -8.84
N MET A 351 23.15 -17.40 -8.28
CA MET A 351 23.46 -18.64 -9.01
C MET A 351 22.25 -19.58 -9.20
N TYR A 352 21.02 -19.09 -9.04
CA TYR A 352 19.81 -19.91 -9.11
C TYR A 352 19.10 -19.77 -10.45
N ASP A 353 18.75 -20.90 -11.09
CA ASP A 353 17.97 -20.94 -12.35
C ASP A 353 16.61 -20.22 -12.25
N SER A 354 16.12 -19.95 -11.04
CA SER A 354 14.87 -19.24 -10.74
C SER A 354 15.05 -17.77 -10.35
N MET A 355 16.29 -17.25 -10.33
CA MET A 355 16.59 -15.85 -10.03
C MET A 355 17.15 -15.14 -11.25
N PHE A 356 16.56 -14.01 -11.58
CA PHE A 356 17.08 -13.09 -12.58
C PHE A 356 18.20 -12.27 -11.97
N THR A 357 19.16 -11.86 -12.78
CA THR A 357 20.10 -10.84 -12.36
C THR A 357 19.69 -9.48 -12.87
N PHE A 358 19.18 -9.44 -14.09
CA PHE A 358 18.66 -8.25 -14.72
C PHE A 358 17.26 -8.55 -15.26
N PHE A 359 16.30 -7.69 -14.97
CA PHE A 359 14.92 -7.90 -15.41
C PHE A 359 14.28 -6.60 -15.89
N PHE A 360 13.69 -6.66 -17.09
CA PHE A 360 12.74 -5.66 -17.57
C PHE A 360 11.35 -6.29 -17.58
N SER A 361 10.46 -5.79 -16.72
CA SER A 361 9.06 -6.22 -16.69
C SER A 361 8.15 -5.14 -17.23
N ASN A 362 7.36 -5.48 -18.26
CA ASN A 362 6.36 -4.58 -18.84
C ASN A 362 6.96 -3.19 -19.10
N VAL A 363 8.09 -3.12 -19.80
CA VAL A 363 8.71 -1.82 -20.13
C VAL A 363 8.42 -1.50 -21.59
N ASP A 364 8.03 -0.25 -21.87
CA ASP A 364 8.02 0.22 -23.24
C ASP A 364 9.46 0.38 -23.70
N VAL A 365 9.89 -0.45 -24.67
CA VAL A 365 11.27 -0.43 -25.19
C VAL A 365 11.67 0.92 -25.76
N ASN A 366 10.73 1.78 -26.15
CA ASN A 366 11.01 3.13 -26.61
C ASN A 366 11.51 4.04 -25.47
N ASN A 367 11.24 3.68 -24.22
CA ASN A 367 11.67 4.40 -23.03
C ASN A 367 13.01 3.89 -22.48
N ILE A 368 13.64 2.89 -23.10
CA ILE A 368 14.95 2.36 -22.71
C ILE A 368 16.00 2.80 -23.74
N VAL A 369 16.93 3.63 -23.29
CA VAL A 369 18.07 4.07 -24.10
C VAL A 369 19.35 3.74 -23.33
N PHE A 370 20.10 2.75 -23.80
CA PHE A 370 21.53 2.64 -23.48
C PHE A 370 22.31 3.03 -24.74
N ASP A 371 23.09 4.10 -24.67
CA ASP A 371 23.94 4.51 -25.79
C ASP A 371 25.20 3.66 -25.90
N SER A 372 26.04 3.89 -26.92
CA SER A 372 27.27 3.14 -27.15
C SER A 372 28.38 3.37 -26.10
N ALA A 373 28.28 4.43 -25.29
CA ALA A 373 29.26 4.77 -24.26
C ALA A 373 28.98 4.08 -22.92
N HIS A 374 27.72 3.81 -22.59
CA HIS A 374 27.33 3.12 -21.36
C HIS A 374 27.87 1.69 -21.28
N GLN A 375 28.26 1.28 -20.07
CA GLN A 375 28.78 -0.05 -19.77
C GLN A 375 27.87 -0.82 -18.81
N LEU A 376 27.39 -1.98 -19.23
CA LEU A 376 26.86 -3.02 -18.35
C LEU A 376 27.94 -4.08 -18.14
N VAL A 377 28.39 -4.23 -16.89
CA VAL A 377 29.46 -5.14 -16.48
C VAL A 377 28.90 -6.22 -15.57
N LEU A 378 29.11 -7.48 -15.93
CA LEU A 378 28.66 -8.64 -15.18
C LEU A 378 29.88 -9.41 -14.68
N GLY A 379 30.05 -9.53 -13.37
CA GLY A 379 31.26 -10.02 -12.73
C GLY A 379 32.23 -8.89 -12.34
N SER A 380 33.19 -9.19 -11.46
CA SER A 380 34.22 -8.27 -10.99
C SER A 380 35.62 -8.88 -11.11
N SER A 381 36.60 -8.06 -11.49
CA SER A 381 38.01 -8.46 -11.57
C SER A 381 38.71 -8.61 -10.21
N ASN A 382 38.08 -8.13 -9.12
CA ASN A 382 38.77 -7.91 -7.84
C ASN A 382 38.24 -8.79 -6.70
N VAL A 383 37.16 -9.54 -6.93
CA VAL A 383 36.58 -10.45 -5.94
C VAL A 383 36.77 -11.87 -6.45
N ALA A 384 37.57 -12.67 -5.74
CA ALA A 384 37.60 -14.10 -5.97
C ALA A 384 36.22 -14.64 -5.61
N ILE A 385 35.42 -15.01 -6.62
CA ILE A 385 34.18 -15.72 -6.37
C ILE A 385 34.57 -17.09 -5.81
N THR A 386 34.37 -17.26 -4.51
CA THR A 386 34.75 -18.45 -3.74
C THR A 386 33.72 -19.58 -3.84
N ASP A 387 32.53 -19.31 -4.38
CA ASP A 387 31.47 -20.31 -4.52
C ASP A 387 31.68 -21.21 -5.76
N SER A 388 32.34 -22.34 -5.52
CA SER A 388 32.76 -23.29 -6.54
C SER A 388 31.69 -24.33 -6.91
N SER A 389 30.44 -24.22 -6.45
CA SER A 389 29.59 -25.43 -6.37
C SER A 389 28.25 -25.46 -7.11
N ARG A 390 27.67 -24.38 -7.67
CA ARG A 390 26.35 -24.49 -8.34
C ARG A 390 26.19 -23.55 -9.54
N MET A 391 26.12 -24.12 -10.75
CA MET A 391 25.54 -23.55 -11.98
C MET A 391 25.64 -22.01 -12.13
N ASN A 392 26.78 -21.56 -12.63
CA ASN A 392 27.02 -20.17 -13.01
C ASN A 392 26.11 -19.77 -14.20
N GLN A 393 24.89 -19.28 -13.95
CA GLN A 393 24.01 -18.70 -14.96
C GLN A 393 23.61 -17.29 -14.54
N PHE A 394 23.99 -16.29 -15.34
CA PHE A 394 23.41 -14.95 -15.25
C PHE A 394 22.18 -14.90 -16.15
N LEU A 395 21.01 -14.58 -15.59
CA LEU A 395 19.75 -14.59 -16.32
C LEU A 395 19.24 -13.16 -16.55
N ILE A 396 19.12 -12.77 -17.82
CA ILE A 396 18.32 -11.60 -18.23
C ILE A 396 16.98 -12.12 -18.73
N GLN A 397 15.87 -11.54 -18.26
CA GLN A 397 14.57 -11.67 -18.90
C GLN A 397 14.02 -10.31 -19.30
N LEU A 398 13.45 -10.29 -20.50
CA LEU A 398 12.93 -9.12 -21.19
C LEU A 398 11.48 -9.45 -21.55
N ASP A 399 10.50 -8.94 -20.81
CA ASP A 399 9.09 -9.24 -21.10
C ASP A 399 8.53 -8.26 -22.14
N GLU A 400 8.15 -8.76 -23.32
CA GLU A 400 7.33 -8.02 -24.28
C GLU A 400 6.02 -8.75 -24.59
N ASN A 401 4.92 -8.00 -24.54
CA ASN A 401 3.63 -8.36 -25.13
C ASN A 401 3.39 -7.45 -26.35
N GLY A 402 4.06 -7.71 -27.47
CA GLY A 402 3.61 -7.28 -28.80
C GLY A 402 4.55 -6.39 -29.61
N GLY A 403 5.25 -6.99 -30.57
CA GLY A 403 5.99 -6.32 -31.65
C GLY A 403 7.44 -6.81 -31.79
N ASP A 404 8.08 -6.53 -32.94
CA ASP A 404 9.53 -6.75 -33.15
C ASP A 404 10.33 -5.76 -32.28
N GLY A 405 10.32 -5.94 -30.96
CA GLY A 405 11.09 -5.11 -30.03
C GLY A 405 12.56 -5.50 -29.98
N TYR A 406 13.39 -4.57 -29.52
CA TYR A 406 14.79 -4.82 -29.24
C TYR A 406 15.18 -4.11 -27.95
N VAL A 407 16.06 -4.73 -27.17
CA VAL A 407 16.75 -4.06 -26.06
C VAL A 407 18.18 -3.81 -26.50
N ALA A 408 18.63 -2.57 -26.39
CA ALA A 408 19.98 -2.17 -26.74
C ALA A 408 20.83 -1.97 -25.48
N PHE A 409 22.08 -2.42 -25.52
CA PHE A 409 23.13 -1.98 -24.60
C PHE A 409 24.27 -1.34 -25.40
N GLY A 410 24.99 -0.42 -24.77
CA GLY A 410 26.21 0.12 -25.32
C GLY A 410 27.32 -0.92 -25.36
N LYS A 411 27.89 -1.13 -24.19
CA LYS A 411 28.91 -2.14 -23.96
C LYS A 411 28.39 -3.16 -22.97
N LEU A 412 28.43 -4.43 -23.35
CA LEU A 412 28.16 -5.56 -22.48
C LEU A 412 29.48 -6.28 -22.21
N ILE A 413 29.96 -6.20 -20.97
CA ILE A 413 31.19 -6.83 -20.53
C ILE A 413 30.83 -7.95 -19.56
N ILE A 414 31.26 -9.17 -19.88
CA ILE A 414 30.99 -10.36 -19.09
C ILE A 414 32.32 -10.94 -18.63
N LYS A 415 32.51 -11.05 -17.32
CA LYS A 415 33.70 -11.60 -16.69
C LYS A 415 33.35 -12.91 -16.00
N ALA A 416 34.05 -13.98 -16.36
CA ALA A 416 33.91 -15.27 -15.68
C ALA A 416 34.57 -15.27 -14.28
N ASN A 417 35.48 -14.33 -14.04
CA ASN A 417 36.31 -14.23 -12.84
C ASN A 417 37.12 -15.53 -12.63
N ALA A 418 37.59 -15.80 -11.41
CA ALA A 418 38.42 -16.96 -11.10
C ALA A 418 37.71 -18.34 -11.20
N VAL A 419 36.48 -18.41 -11.74
CA VAL A 419 35.66 -19.64 -11.82
C VAL A 419 35.59 -20.13 -13.28
N PRO A 420 36.34 -21.19 -13.65
CA PRO A 420 36.30 -21.76 -15.00
C PRO A 420 34.88 -22.22 -15.39
N GLY A 421 34.41 -21.84 -16.58
CA GLY A 421 33.15 -22.32 -17.15
C GLY A 421 31.88 -21.55 -16.75
N ARG A 422 32.01 -20.31 -16.28
CA ARG A 422 30.86 -19.42 -16.03
C ARG A 422 30.08 -19.13 -17.32
N LYS A 423 28.77 -19.39 -17.28
CA LYS A 423 27.84 -19.15 -18.39
C LYS A 423 26.93 -17.96 -18.07
N VAL A 424 26.65 -17.15 -19.07
CA VAL A 424 25.62 -16.11 -19.01
C VAL A 424 24.52 -16.55 -19.96
N VAL A 425 23.31 -16.72 -19.44
CA VAL A 425 22.17 -17.22 -20.19
C VAL A 425 21.19 -16.09 -20.39
N LEU A 426 21.03 -15.66 -21.63
CA LEU A 426 20.02 -14.66 -21.96
C LEU A 426 18.74 -15.35 -22.40
N ARG A 427 17.60 -14.96 -21.81
CA ARG A 427 16.27 -15.44 -22.18
C ARG A 427 15.38 -14.27 -22.57
N GLY A 428 14.48 -14.51 -23.50
CA GLY A 428 13.48 -13.53 -23.95
C GLY A 428 12.39 -14.22 -24.75
N PRO A 429 11.25 -13.57 -24.97
CA PRO A 429 10.22 -14.08 -25.87
C PRO A 429 10.77 -14.23 -27.30
N ASN A 430 10.19 -15.18 -28.04
CA ASN A 430 10.50 -15.36 -29.46
C ASN A 430 10.28 -14.04 -30.24
N GLY A 431 11.25 -13.66 -31.07
CA GLY A 431 11.20 -12.44 -31.87
C GLY A 431 11.86 -11.21 -31.25
N LEU A 432 12.32 -11.31 -29.99
CA LEU A 432 13.11 -10.27 -29.36
C LEU A 432 14.57 -10.28 -29.84
N PHE A 433 15.14 -9.10 -30.09
CA PHE A 433 16.55 -8.95 -30.42
C PHE A 433 17.34 -8.28 -29.29
N LEU A 434 18.46 -8.90 -28.90
CA LEU A 434 19.48 -8.19 -28.15
C LEU A 434 20.37 -7.40 -29.11
N ARG A 435 20.43 -6.08 -28.95
CA ARG A 435 21.33 -5.21 -29.70
C ARG A 435 22.50 -4.76 -28.85
N ILE A 436 23.72 -4.93 -29.34
CA ILE A 436 24.91 -4.32 -28.74
C ILE A 436 25.44 -3.26 -29.71
N ARG A 437 25.45 -1.99 -29.28
CA ARG A 437 25.80 -0.83 -30.12
C ARG A 437 27.30 -0.50 -30.14
N GLY A 438 28.01 -0.89 -29.10
CA GLY A 438 29.43 -0.63 -28.95
C GLY A 438 30.23 -1.92 -28.90
N GLU A 439 30.32 -2.52 -27.71
CA GLU A 439 31.26 -3.60 -27.44
C GLU A 439 30.60 -4.77 -26.71
N LEU A 440 30.73 -5.98 -27.26
CA LEU A 440 30.50 -7.21 -26.50
C LEU A 440 31.87 -7.80 -26.13
N ARG A 441 32.18 -7.86 -24.84
CA ARG A 441 33.45 -8.41 -24.34
C ARG A 441 33.21 -9.57 -23.39
N LEU A 442 33.85 -10.71 -23.68
CA LEU A 442 33.88 -11.88 -22.82
C LEU A 442 35.31 -12.05 -22.27
N GLU A 443 35.46 -11.95 -20.95
CA GLU A 443 36.74 -12.06 -20.24
C GLU A 443 36.79 -13.35 -19.41
N ASP A 444 38.00 -13.83 -19.11
CA ASP A 444 38.28 -14.97 -18.22
C ASP A 444 37.61 -16.31 -18.60
N GLY A 445 37.29 -16.49 -19.89
CA GLY A 445 36.62 -17.71 -20.37
C GLY A 445 35.10 -17.70 -20.17
N ALA A 446 34.50 -16.51 -20.00
CA ALA A 446 33.05 -16.35 -19.99
C ALA A 446 32.40 -16.85 -21.27
N VAL A 447 31.25 -17.50 -21.13
CA VAL A 447 30.43 -17.99 -22.23
C VAL A 447 29.08 -17.28 -22.24
N LEU A 448 28.66 -16.77 -23.39
CA LEU A 448 27.32 -16.26 -23.61
C LEU A 448 26.45 -17.31 -24.31
N GLU A 449 25.33 -17.67 -23.69
CA GLU A 449 24.34 -18.62 -24.21
C GLU A 449 23.01 -17.88 -24.41
N LEU A 450 22.41 -18.01 -25.60
CA LEU A 450 21.09 -17.45 -25.93
C LEU A 450 20.07 -18.59 -25.88
N LYS A 451 18.93 -18.36 -25.24
CA LYS A 451 17.82 -19.33 -25.12
C LYS A 451 16.50 -18.73 -25.58
N ASP A 452 15.49 -19.59 -25.72
CA ASP A 452 14.09 -19.21 -26.00
C ASP A 452 13.90 -18.39 -27.29
N GLY A 453 14.71 -18.69 -28.31
CA GLY A 453 14.61 -18.04 -29.62
C GLY A 453 15.15 -16.61 -29.66
N LEU A 454 15.86 -16.15 -28.62
CA LEU A 454 16.53 -14.85 -28.59
C LEU A 454 17.64 -14.78 -29.66
N GLU A 455 17.63 -13.71 -30.44
CA GLU A 455 18.67 -13.42 -31.44
C GLU A 455 19.59 -12.28 -30.98
N LEU A 456 20.91 -12.43 -31.20
CA LEU A 456 21.90 -11.39 -30.95
C LEU A 456 22.22 -10.64 -32.24
N LYS A 457 22.05 -9.31 -32.23
CA LYS A 457 22.47 -8.40 -33.29
C LYS A 457 23.60 -7.51 -32.78
N LEU A 458 24.79 -7.71 -33.33
CA LEU A 458 25.93 -6.81 -33.11
C LEU A 458 25.84 -5.69 -34.14
N GLN A 459 25.71 -4.45 -33.68
CA GLN A 459 25.73 -3.25 -34.51
C GLN A 459 26.90 -2.41 -34.03
N TYR A 460 27.98 -2.39 -34.78
CA TYR A 460 29.12 -1.51 -34.48
C TYR A 460 28.80 -0.13 -35.05
N GLU A 461 28.61 0.87 -34.18
CA GLU A 461 28.46 2.29 -34.56
C GLU A 461 29.79 3.04 -34.51
#